data_AF-A0A820MD00-F1
#
_entry.id   AF-A0A820MD00-F1
#
_cell.length_a   1.000
_cell.length_b   1.000
_cell.length_c   1.000
_cell.angle_alpha   90.00
_cell.angle_beta   90.00
_cell.angle_gamma   90.00
#
_symmetry.space_group_name_H-M   'P 1'
#
loop_
_entity.id
_entity.type
_entity.pdbx_description
1 polymer ?
#
loop_
_entity_poly.entity_id
_entity_poly.type
_entity_poly.pdbx_seq_one_letter_code
_entity_poly.pdbx_strand_id
1 'polypeptide(L)'
;NAAYASNIILKVRQPSPEDISVFQDKSTLISFIYPVQNKALVDQLTQKQLNVFAMDCIPRISRAQVFDALSSMANIAGYKAVIEAANSFGRFFTGQITAAGKSPPAKILVIGGGVAGLSAIGTA
;
A
#
# COMPACT_ATOMS: atom_id res chain seq x y z
N ASN A 1 -12.30 -17.14 15.55
CA ASN A 1 -12.73 -16.06 14.65
C ASN A 1 -13.32 -16.71 13.39
N ALA A 2 -14.64 -16.63 13.15
CA ALA A 2 -15.31 -17.41 12.10
C ALA A 2 -14.76 -17.14 10.68
N ALA A 3 -14.22 -15.95 10.44
CA ALA A 3 -13.63 -15.55 9.16
C ALA A 3 -12.44 -16.44 8.71
N TYR A 4 -11.67 -17.00 9.65
CA TYR A 4 -10.50 -17.85 9.32
C TYR A 4 -10.86 -19.30 9.01
N ALA A 5 -12.10 -19.71 9.33
CA ALA A 5 -12.66 -20.99 8.94
C ALA A 5 -13.37 -20.92 7.58
N SER A 6 -12.93 -20.05 6.69
CA SER A 6 -13.51 -19.85 5.35
C SER A 6 -12.63 -20.48 4.27
N ASN A 7 -13.24 -20.92 3.17
CA ASN A 7 -12.51 -21.45 2.01
C ASN A 7 -11.65 -20.40 1.32
N ILE A 8 -12.04 -19.13 1.39
CA ILE A 8 -11.30 -17.98 0.85
C ILE A 8 -11.10 -16.97 1.97
N ILE A 9 -9.84 -16.58 2.18
CA ILE A 9 -9.42 -15.66 3.22
C ILE A 9 -8.76 -14.46 2.53
N LEU A 10 -9.32 -13.27 2.78
CA LEU A 10 -8.80 -12.01 2.29
C LEU A 10 -8.15 -11.27 3.46
N LYS A 11 -6.87 -10.90 3.31
CA LYS A 11 -6.15 -10.07 4.28
C LYS A 11 -5.37 -8.98 3.57
N VAL A 12 -5.12 -7.87 4.27
CA VAL A 12 -4.24 -6.82 3.75
C VAL A 12 -2.78 -7.27 3.87
N ARG A 13 -2.29 -7.45 5.10
CA ARG A 13 -0.89 -7.83 5.38
C ARG A 13 -0.70 -9.34 5.47
N GLN A 14 0.56 -9.77 5.56
CA GLN A 14 0.94 -11.15 5.82
C GLN A 14 0.20 -11.69 7.04
N PRO A 15 -0.24 -12.96 7.02
CA PRO A 15 -0.80 -13.60 8.22
C PRO A 15 0.30 -13.81 9.26
N SER A 16 -0.07 -13.69 10.54
CA SER A 16 0.81 -14.10 11.64
C SER A 16 0.86 -15.64 11.76
N PRO A 17 1.85 -16.21 12.45
CA PRO A 17 1.86 -17.65 12.74
C PRO A 17 0.58 -18.13 13.45
N GLU A 18 0.04 -17.29 14.33
CA GLU A 18 -1.22 -17.55 15.03
C GLU A 18 -2.41 -17.60 14.07
N ASP A 19 -2.49 -16.68 13.10
CA ASP A 19 -3.51 -16.70 12.06
C ASP A 19 -3.43 -18.00 11.24
N ILE A 20 -2.21 -18.41 10.84
CA ILE A 20 -1.99 -19.61 10.03
C ILE A 20 -2.48 -20.85 10.78
N SER A 21 -2.25 -20.93 12.09
CA SER A 21 -2.66 -22.07 12.91
C SER A 21 -4.18 -22.36 12.85
N VAL A 22 -5.00 -21.32 12.65
CA VAL A 22 -6.46 -21.41 12.59
C VAL A 22 -7.06 -21.37 11.19
N PHE A 23 -6.24 -21.20 10.14
CA PHE A 23 -6.70 -21.34 8.76
C PHE A 23 -7.12 -22.78 8.47
N GLN A 24 -8.17 -22.93 7.66
CA GLN A 24 -8.52 -24.23 7.10
C GLN A 24 -7.42 -24.69 6.15
N ASP A 25 -7.07 -25.97 6.24
CA ASP A 25 -6.17 -26.60 5.28
C ASP A 25 -6.76 -26.52 3.88
N LYS A 26 -5.90 -26.37 2.86
CA LYS A 26 -6.31 -26.24 1.44
C LYS A 26 -7.22 -25.03 1.15
N SER A 27 -7.36 -24.07 2.07
CA SER A 27 -8.04 -22.82 1.79
C SER A 27 -7.21 -21.91 0.87
N THR A 28 -7.87 -20.91 0.28
CA THR A 28 -7.23 -19.90 -0.56
C THR A 28 -6.97 -18.63 0.23
N LEU A 29 -5.73 -18.14 0.23
CA LEU A 29 -5.34 -16.88 0.85
C LEU A 29 -4.98 -15.85 -0.22
N ILE A 30 -5.57 -14.65 -0.13
CA ILE A 30 -5.23 -13.49 -0.97
C ILE A 30 -4.76 -12.38 -0.03
N SER A 31 -3.47 -12.04 -0.09
CA SER A 31 -2.87 -11.00 0.76
C SER A 31 -1.49 -10.57 0.25
N PHE A 32 -0.90 -9.54 0.85
CA PHE A 32 0.53 -9.29 0.67
C PHE A 32 1.36 -10.37 1.40
N ILE A 33 2.35 -10.94 0.72
CA ILE A 33 3.20 -12.03 1.23
C ILE A 33 4.67 -11.66 1.20
N TYR A 34 5.14 -10.99 0.14
CA TYR A 34 6.57 -10.71 -0.09
C TYR A 34 7.42 -12.00 0.00
N PRO A 35 7.19 -12.98 -0.90
CA PRO A 35 7.69 -14.34 -0.75
C PRO A 35 9.21 -14.45 -0.80
N VAL A 36 9.88 -13.53 -1.50
CA VAL A 36 11.35 -13.48 -1.58
C VAL A 36 11.96 -13.15 -0.22
N GLN A 37 11.31 -12.27 0.56
CA GLN A 37 11.78 -11.83 1.86
C GLN A 37 11.33 -12.77 2.98
N ASN A 38 10.18 -13.42 2.84
CA ASN A 38 9.52 -14.16 3.91
C ASN A 38 9.48 -15.67 3.67
N LYS A 39 10.65 -16.30 3.46
CA LYS A 39 10.72 -17.74 3.18
C LYS A 39 10.07 -18.61 4.26
N ALA A 40 10.30 -18.32 5.54
CA ALA A 40 9.72 -19.09 6.64
C ALA A 40 8.18 -19.04 6.65
N LEU A 41 7.58 -17.90 6.28
CA LEU A 41 6.14 -17.77 6.12
C LEU A 41 5.64 -18.65 4.96
N VAL A 42 6.32 -18.64 3.82
CA VAL A 42 5.97 -19.47 2.66
C VAL A 42 6.01 -20.96 3.03
N ASP A 43 7.04 -21.38 3.78
CA ASP A 43 7.17 -22.76 4.23
C ASP A 43 6.00 -23.16 5.16
N GLN A 44 5.57 -22.28 6.08
CA GLN A 44 4.39 -22.50 6.93
C GLN A 44 3.08 -22.60 6.14
N LEU A 45 2.87 -21.72 5.16
CA LEU A 45 1.67 -21.76 4.30
C LEU A 45 1.64 -23.04 3.46
N THR A 46 2.81 -23.53 3.04
CA THR A 46 2.98 -24.79 2.30
C THR A 46 2.62 -26.00 3.16
N GLN A 47 3.00 -26.02 4.44
CA GLN A 47 2.65 -27.11 5.36
C GLN A 47 1.13 -27.30 5.50
N LYS A 48 0.36 -26.20 5.42
CA LYS A 48 -1.12 -26.22 5.41
C LYS A 48 -1.75 -26.45 4.03
N GLN A 49 -0.93 -26.66 2.99
CA GLN A 49 -1.37 -26.88 1.62
C GLN A 49 -2.25 -25.74 1.08
N LEU A 50 -2.00 -24.51 1.51
CA LEU A 50 -2.80 -23.35 1.11
C LEU A 50 -2.54 -22.97 -0.35
N ASN A 51 -3.59 -22.53 -1.03
CA ASN A 51 -3.46 -21.85 -2.31
C ASN A 51 -3.28 -20.35 -2.07
N VAL A 52 -2.15 -19.75 -2.47
CA VAL A 52 -1.82 -18.37 -2.06
C VAL A 52 -1.63 -17.47 -3.28
N PHE A 53 -2.40 -16.38 -3.33
CA PHE A 53 -2.19 -15.27 -4.26
C PHE A 53 -1.51 -14.11 -3.54
N ALA A 54 -0.23 -13.90 -3.85
CA ALA A 54 0.56 -12.79 -3.31
C ALA A 54 0.28 -11.50 -4.10
N MET A 55 -0.38 -10.53 -3.45
CA MET A 55 -0.77 -9.27 -4.09
C MET A 55 0.43 -8.41 -4.52
N ASP A 56 1.59 -8.57 -3.88
CA ASP A 56 2.86 -7.94 -4.25
C ASP A 56 3.49 -8.53 -5.52
N CYS A 57 3.07 -9.72 -5.94
CA CYS A 57 3.61 -10.43 -7.11
C CYS A 57 2.74 -10.28 -8.36
N ILE A 58 1.72 -9.41 -8.35
CA ILE A 58 0.88 -9.16 -9.52
C ILE A 58 1.74 -8.60 -10.66
N PRO A 59 1.70 -9.20 -11.86
CA PRO A 59 2.53 -8.77 -12.97
C PRO A 59 2.14 -7.38 -13.44
N ARG A 60 3.13 -6.52 -13.70
CA ARG A 60 2.92 -5.15 -14.18
C ARG A 60 2.67 -5.13 -15.69
N ILE A 61 1.48 -5.60 -16.08
CA ILE A 61 0.98 -5.64 -17.46
C ILE A 61 -0.40 -4.98 -17.56
N SER A 62 -0.77 -4.43 -18.72
CA SER A 62 -1.99 -3.62 -18.88
C SER A 62 -3.27 -4.31 -18.37
N ARG A 63 -3.45 -5.61 -18.67
CA ARG A 63 -4.64 -6.37 -18.23
C ARG A 63 -4.74 -6.55 -16.70
N ALA A 64 -3.63 -6.44 -15.99
CA ALA A 64 -3.54 -6.67 -14.54
C ALA A 64 -3.51 -5.37 -13.72
N GLN A 65 -3.50 -4.20 -14.39
CA GLN A 65 -3.40 -2.90 -13.72
C GLN A 65 -4.52 -2.68 -12.69
N VAL A 66 -5.74 -3.15 -12.96
CA VAL A 66 -6.89 -3.04 -12.05
C VAL A 66 -6.71 -3.84 -10.76
N PHE A 67 -5.78 -4.79 -10.73
CA PHE A 67 -5.47 -5.63 -9.56
C PHE A 67 -4.19 -5.18 -8.84
N ASP A 68 -3.44 -4.21 -9.38
CA ASP A 68 -2.17 -3.77 -8.81
C ASP A 68 -2.40 -2.99 -7.49
N ALA A 69 -2.34 -3.73 -6.39
CA ALA A 69 -2.48 -3.19 -5.05
C ALA A 69 -1.29 -2.29 -4.66
N LEU A 70 -0.08 -2.52 -5.18
CA LEU A 70 1.08 -1.69 -4.88
C LEU A 70 0.92 -0.29 -5.49
N SER A 71 0.46 -0.20 -6.73
CA SER A 71 0.17 1.08 -7.37
C SER A 71 -0.95 1.83 -6.65
N SER A 72 -2.00 1.13 -6.21
CA SER A 72 -3.08 1.73 -5.42
C SER A 72 -2.57 2.34 -4.11
N MET A 73 -1.77 1.59 -3.35
CA MET A 73 -1.20 2.06 -2.08
C MET A 73 -0.16 3.17 -2.28
N ALA A 74 0.66 3.09 -3.34
CA ALA A 74 1.62 4.14 -3.69
C ALA A 74 0.93 5.47 -4.00
N ASN A 75 -0.19 5.43 -4.74
CA ASN A 75 -0.98 6.63 -5.02
C ASN A 75 -1.50 7.28 -3.73
N ILE A 76 -2.11 6.49 -2.84
CA ILE A 76 -2.60 7.00 -1.54
C ILE A 76 -1.45 7.58 -0.71
N ALA A 77 -0.29 6.90 -0.69
CA ALA A 77 0.87 7.35 0.06
C ALA A 77 1.41 8.70 -0.46
N GLY A 78 1.46 8.89 -1.78
CA GLY A 78 1.89 10.16 -2.40
C GLY A 78 1.00 11.33 -2.01
N TYR A 79 -0.31 11.16 -2.13
CA TYR A 79 -1.30 12.14 -1.69
C TYR A 79 -1.17 12.46 -0.19
N LYS A 80 -1.12 11.41 0.65
CA LYS A 80 -1.04 11.58 2.11
C LYS A 80 0.27 12.25 2.54
N ALA A 81 1.39 11.99 1.85
CA ALA A 81 2.67 12.64 2.15
C ALA A 81 2.58 14.17 2.03
N VAL A 82 1.85 14.69 1.04
CA VAL A 82 1.65 16.14 0.88
C VAL A 82 0.77 16.71 1.99
N ILE A 83 -0.28 16.01 2.40
CA ILE A 83 -1.12 16.43 3.53
C ILE A 83 -0.32 16.49 4.83
N GLU A 84 0.49 15.46 5.11
CA GLU A 84 1.35 15.45 6.30
C GLU A 84 2.39 16.57 6.26
N ALA A 85 2.95 16.85 5.08
CA ALA A 85 3.84 17.99 4.88
C ALA A 85 3.13 19.32 5.15
N ALA A 86 1.92 19.51 4.63
CA ALA A 86 1.12 20.73 4.85
C ALA A 86 0.74 20.91 6.32
N ASN A 87 0.38 19.83 7.02
CA ASN A 87 0.07 19.86 8.44
C ASN A 87 1.30 20.22 9.30
N SER A 88 2.47 19.72 8.91
CA SER A 88 3.72 19.96 9.64
C SER A 88 4.39 21.29 9.28
N PHE A 89 4.04 21.87 8.12
CA PHE A 89 4.66 23.09 7.61
C PHE A 89 3.96 24.34 8.15
N GLY A 90 4.70 25.21 8.84
CA GLY A 90 4.15 26.39 9.52
C GLY A 90 3.78 27.58 8.61
N ARG A 91 3.62 27.40 7.30
CA ARG A 91 3.27 28.46 6.35
C ARG A 91 2.26 27.95 5.33
N PHE A 92 1.62 28.86 4.60
CA PHE A 92 0.74 28.48 3.50
C PHE A 92 1.50 27.80 2.36
N PHE A 93 0.93 26.72 1.83
CA PHE A 93 1.38 26.10 0.59
C PHE A 93 1.10 27.02 -0.61
N THR A 94 -0.12 27.58 -0.65
CA THR A 94 -0.53 28.48 -1.71
C THR A 94 0.01 29.89 -1.48
N GLY A 95 0.48 30.51 -2.56
CA GLY A 95 0.82 31.92 -2.55
C GLY A 95 -0.46 32.75 -2.49
N GLN A 96 -0.50 33.75 -1.61
CA GLN A 96 -1.68 34.57 -1.39
C GLN A 96 -1.29 36.04 -1.25
N ILE A 97 -2.15 36.92 -1.72
CA ILE A 97 -2.07 38.35 -1.48
C ILE A 97 -3.21 38.71 -0.54
N THR A 98 -2.87 39.26 0.62
CA THR A 98 -3.83 39.69 1.64
C THR A 98 -3.62 41.16 1.96
N ALA A 99 -4.53 41.77 2.72
CA ALA A 99 -4.34 43.13 3.23
C ALA A 99 -3.06 43.28 4.07
N ALA A 100 -2.60 42.21 4.72
CA ALA A 100 -1.36 42.18 5.50
C ALA A 100 -0.09 41.98 4.66
N GLY A 101 -0.22 41.83 3.33
CA GLY A 101 0.89 41.66 2.41
C GLY A 101 0.85 40.38 1.59
N LYS A 102 1.93 40.15 0.82
CA LYS A 102 2.08 39.01 -0.09
C LYS A 102 2.85 37.87 0.58
N SER A 103 2.23 36.69 0.67
CA SER A 103 2.91 35.45 1.04
C SER A 103 3.29 34.66 -0.23
N PRO A 104 4.57 34.32 -0.44
CA PRO A 104 4.97 33.49 -1.58
C PRO A 104 4.47 32.04 -1.39
N PRO A 105 4.25 31.29 -2.49
CA PRO A 105 3.92 29.88 -2.41
C PRO A 105 5.11 29.06 -1.87
N ALA A 106 4.79 27.90 -1.29
CA ALA A 106 5.81 26.92 -0.93
C ALA A 106 6.51 26.38 -2.17
N LYS A 107 7.77 25.94 -2.00
CA LYS A 107 8.53 25.24 -3.03
C LYS A 107 8.69 23.79 -2.60
N ILE A 108 8.22 22.87 -3.43
CA ILE A 108 8.19 21.44 -3.12
C ILE A 108 9.05 20.72 -4.16
N LEU A 109 9.97 19.88 -3.69
CA LEU A 109 10.80 19.02 -4.52
C LEU A 109 10.37 17.58 -4.28
N VAL A 110 9.99 16.89 -5.36
CA VAL A 110 9.68 15.45 -5.34
C VAL A 110 10.81 14.70 -6.03
N ILE A 111 11.48 13.80 -5.32
CA ILE A 111 12.56 12.96 -5.87
C ILE A 111 12.00 11.57 -6.18
N GLY A 112 11.89 11.25 -7.47
CA GLY A 112 11.37 9.99 -8.00
C GLY A 112 9.98 10.13 -8.64
N GLY A 113 9.88 9.79 -9.93
CA GLY A 113 8.66 9.95 -10.76
C GLY A 113 7.78 8.71 -10.87
N GLY A 114 7.76 7.84 -9.85
CA GLY A 114 6.85 6.69 -9.81
C GLY A 114 5.41 7.09 -9.43
N VAL A 115 4.52 6.13 -9.23
CA VAL A 115 3.10 6.37 -8.91
C VAL A 115 2.93 7.28 -7.68
N ALA A 116 3.68 7.04 -6.60
CA ALA A 116 3.64 7.89 -5.41
C ALA A 116 4.15 9.32 -5.68
N GLY A 117 5.23 9.44 -6.44
CA GLY A 117 5.82 10.75 -6.76
C GLY A 117 4.91 11.59 -7.64
N LEU A 118 4.31 11.00 -8.69
CA LEU A 118 3.34 11.68 -9.54
C LEU A 118 2.08 12.10 -8.77
N SER A 119 1.62 11.25 -7.84
CA SER A 119 0.51 11.60 -6.95
C SER A 119 0.85 12.77 -6.02
N ALA A 120 2.06 12.78 -5.45
CA ALA A 120 2.54 13.90 -4.65
C ALA A 120 2.66 15.19 -5.48
N ILE A 121 3.20 15.12 -6.70
CA ILE A 121 3.28 16.27 -7.62
C ILE A 121 1.90 16.82 -7.94
N GLY A 122 0.90 15.96 -8.17
CA GLY A 122 -0.47 16.40 -8.46
C GLY A 122 -1.20 16.97 -7.25
N THR A 123 -0.78 16.62 -6.03
CA THR A 123 -1.40 17.06 -4.77
C THR A 123 -0.79 18.36 -4.25
N ALA A 124 0.50 18.57 -4.50
CA ALA A 124 1.31 19.71 -4.05
C ALA A 124 1.00 21.00 -4.81
#